data_AF-A0A8D0FGY8-F1
#
_entry.id   AF-A0A8D0FGY8-F1
#
_cell.length_a   1.000
_cell.length_b   1.000
_cell.length_c   1.000
_cell.angle_alpha   90.00
_cell.angle_beta   90.00
_cell.angle_gamma   90.00
#
_symmetry.space_group_name_H-M   'P 1'
#
loop_
_entity.id
_entity.type
_entity.pdbx_description
1 polymer ?
#
loop_
_entity_poly.entity_id
_entity_poly.type
_entity_poly.pdbx_seq_one_letter_code
_entity_poly.pdbx_strand_id
1 'polypeptide(L)'
;LPPRLRPGAAAEARVRAWAAGQAARGRRVALVTSGGTQVPLEARAVRFLENFSSGRRGAASAERLVGAGYGVCFLHRARSAFPWARALPPPGPALLDALRLTPGPPPGVTADPAALPALLPALRDYQRATEAGALLAIEFTGLAEYLALLRAAARALAPFGTGVSPA
;
A
#
# COMPACT_ATOMS: atom_id res chain seq x y z
N LEU A 1 -28.13 -9.07 -16.80
CA LEU A 1 -27.03 -8.35 -16.09
C LEU A 1 -25.77 -9.21 -16.21
N PRO A 2 -24.62 -8.70 -16.69
CA PRO A 2 -23.40 -9.51 -16.69
C PRO A 2 -23.03 -9.87 -15.23
N PRO A 3 -22.48 -11.07 -14.98
CA PRO A 3 -22.15 -11.50 -13.62
C PRO A 3 -21.09 -10.56 -13.03
N ARG A 4 -21.41 -9.93 -11.89
CA ARG A 4 -20.43 -9.16 -11.13
C ARG A 4 -19.27 -10.09 -10.75
N LEU A 5 -18.07 -9.83 -11.27
CA LEU A 5 -16.86 -10.56 -10.90
C LEU A 5 -16.72 -10.57 -9.38
N ARG A 6 -16.52 -11.75 -8.78
CA ARG A 6 -16.21 -11.85 -7.35
C ARG A 6 -14.95 -11.02 -7.08
N PRO A 7 -14.88 -10.22 -6.00
CA PRO A 7 -13.76 -9.32 -5.72
C PRO A 7 -12.37 -9.97 -5.87
N GLY A 8 -12.26 -11.26 -5.50
CA GLY A 8 -11.03 -12.04 -5.64
C GLY A 8 -10.57 -12.29 -7.08
N ALA A 9 -11.46 -12.46 -8.06
CA ALA A 9 -11.07 -12.75 -9.45
C ALA A 9 -10.46 -11.51 -10.14
N ALA A 10 -11.07 -10.35 -9.92
CA ALA A 10 -10.53 -9.07 -10.43
C ALA A 10 -9.19 -8.73 -9.76
N ALA A 11 -9.06 -8.97 -8.45
CA ALA A 11 -7.81 -8.79 -7.72
C ALA A 11 -6.72 -9.74 -8.25
N GLU A 12 -7.03 -11.01 -8.48
CA GLU A 12 -6.07 -11.99 -9.02
C GLU A 12 -5.54 -11.55 -10.39
N ALA A 13 -6.43 -11.16 -11.31
CA ALA A 13 -6.05 -10.68 -12.64
C ALA A 13 -5.16 -9.42 -12.57
N ARG A 14 -5.52 -8.46 -11.71
CA ARG A 14 -4.74 -7.22 -11.50
C ARG A 14 -3.34 -7.52 -10.95
N VAL A 15 -3.22 -8.37 -9.93
CA VAL A 15 -1.92 -8.77 -9.35
C VAL A 15 -1.09 -9.51 -10.38
N ARG A 16 -1.70 -10.42 -11.15
CA ARG A 16 -1.01 -11.23 -12.18
C ARG A 16 -0.43 -10.34 -13.29
N ALA A 17 -1.23 -9.41 -13.81
CA ALA A 17 -0.79 -8.48 -14.85
C ALA A 17 0.34 -7.57 -14.34
N TRP A 18 0.21 -7.03 -13.13
CA TRP A 18 1.26 -6.20 -12.55
C TRP A 18 2.55 -7.00 -12.29
N ALA A 19 2.45 -8.23 -11.76
CA ALA A 19 3.59 -9.10 -11.51
C ALA A 19 4.32 -9.51 -12.80
N ALA A 20 3.58 -9.78 -13.88
CA ALA A 20 4.16 -10.00 -15.20
C ALA A 20 4.97 -8.78 -15.67
N GLY A 21 4.45 -7.57 -15.44
CA GLY A 21 5.17 -6.33 -15.70
C GLY A 21 6.45 -6.18 -14.86
N GLN A 22 6.48 -6.64 -13.60
CA GLN A 22 7.70 -6.63 -12.79
C GLN A 22 8.73 -7.64 -13.31
N ALA A 23 8.28 -8.86 -13.62
CA ALA A 23 9.13 -9.92 -14.16
C ALA A 23 9.77 -9.52 -15.49
N ALA A 24 9.01 -8.89 -16.39
CA ALA A 24 9.53 -8.35 -17.66
C ALA A 24 10.60 -7.26 -17.47
N ARG A 25 10.64 -6.60 -16.29
CA ARG A 25 11.67 -5.64 -15.90
C ARG A 25 12.80 -6.27 -15.09
N GLY A 26 12.85 -7.60 -14.98
CA GLY A 26 13.85 -8.32 -14.20
C GLY A 26 13.74 -8.14 -12.68
N ARG A 27 12.60 -7.64 -12.18
CA ARG A 27 12.41 -7.38 -10.74
C ARG A 27 11.81 -8.59 -10.04
N ARG A 28 12.33 -8.88 -8.86
CA ARG A 28 11.71 -9.80 -7.90
C ARG A 28 10.44 -9.17 -7.32
N VAL A 29 9.45 -9.99 -7.00
CA VAL A 29 8.19 -9.53 -6.42
C VAL A 29 8.07 -10.00 -4.97
N ALA A 30 7.60 -9.11 -4.09
CA ALA A 30 7.25 -9.44 -2.71
C ALA A 30 5.78 -9.10 -2.43
N LEU A 31 5.08 -10.01 -1.75
CA LEU A 31 3.76 -9.72 -1.16
C LEU A 31 3.96 -9.32 0.30
N VAL A 32 3.54 -8.11 0.65
CA VAL A 32 3.57 -7.60 2.02
C VAL A 32 2.14 -7.43 2.50
N THR A 33 1.79 -8.11 3.59
CA THR A 33 0.51 -7.90 4.29
C THR A 33 0.71 -6.93 5.46
N SER A 34 -0.22 -5.99 5.65
CA SER A 34 -0.08 -4.95 6.66
C SER A 34 -1.41 -4.51 7.28
N GLY A 35 -1.37 -4.16 8.56
CA GLY A 35 -2.55 -3.72 9.34
C GLY A 35 -3.33 -4.88 9.96
N GLY A 36 -4.30 -4.51 10.80
CA GLY A 36 -5.15 -5.44 11.55
C GLY A 36 -6.32 -5.99 10.73
N THR A 37 -6.82 -7.17 11.10
CA THR A 37 -8.09 -7.69 10.57
C THR A 37 -9.19 -7.48 11.60
N GLN A 38 -10.41 -7.20 11.14
CA GLN A 38 -11.59 -7.16 11.99
C GLN A 38 -12.66 -8.14 11.51
N VAL A 39 -13.46 -8.65 12.44
CA VAL A 39 -14.60 -9.53 12.17
C VAL A 39 -15.86 -8.90 12.79
N PRO A 40 -16.95 -8.77 12.04
CA PRO A 40 -18.20 -8.25 12.59
C PRO A 40 -18.82 -9.24 13.57
N LEU A 41 -19.42 -8.73 14.66
CA LEU A 41 -20.15 -9.56 15.61
C LEU A 41 -21.62 -9.79 15.20
N GLU A 42 -22.16 -8.91 14.35
CA GLU A 42 -23.55 -8.94 13.88
C GLU A 42 -23.64 -8.75 12.34
N ALA A 43 -24.73 -9.22 11.71
CA ALA A 43 -24.92 -9.12 10.26
C ALA A 43 -24.99 -7.67 9.73
N ARG A 44 -25.55 -6.75 10.53
CA ARG A 44 -25.49 -5.29 10.31
C ARG A 44 -24.48 -4.72 11.29
N ALA A 45 -23.22 -4.89 10.97
CA ALA A 45 -22.12 -4.72 11.91
C ALA A 45 -21.95 -3.26 12.35
N VAL A 46 -22.10 -3.05 13.66
CA VAL A 46 -21.66 -1.82 14.35
C VAL A 46 -20.49 -2.15 15.29
N ARG A 47 -20.40 -3.41 15.74
CA ARG A 47 -19.34 -3.89 16.63
C ARG A 47 -18.46 -4.90 15.92
N PHE A 48 -17.17 -4.83 16.22
CA PHE A 48 -16.15 -5.64 15.59
C PHE A 48 -15.16 -6.16 16.62
N LEU A 49 -14.72 -7.40 16.46
CA LEU A 49 -13.50 -7.90 17.08
C LEU A 49 -12.32 -7.54 16.18
N GLU A 50 -11.33 -6.81 16.71
CA GLU A 50 -10.18 -6.33 15.93
C GLU A 50 -8.85 -6.89 16.48
N ASN A 51 -8.04 -7.44 15.58
CA ASN A 51 -6.63 -7.68 15.85
C ASN A 51 -5.85 -6.39 15.61
N PHE A 52 -5.38 -5.75 16.67
CA PHE A 52 -4.75 -4.44 16.57
C PHE A 52 -3.40 -4.49 15.84
N SER A 53 -3.27 -3.70 14.77
CA SER A 53 -1.99 -3.43 14.12
C SER A 53 -2.07 -2.11 13.38
N SER A 54 -1.18 -1.18 13.71
CA SER A 54 -1.07 0.13 13.05
C SER A 54 -0.58 0.05 11.60
N GLY A 55 -0.05 -1.10 11.17
CA GLY A 55 0.54 -1.29 9.84
C GLY A 55 1.92 -0.66 9.64
N ARG A 56 2.48 0.01 10.67
CA ARG A 56 3.78 0.73 10.54
C ARG A 56 4.93 -0.18 10.10
N ARG A 57 5.00 -1.41 10.61
CA ARG A 57 6.03 -2.38 10.22
C ARG A 57 5.88 -2.82 8.76
N GLY A 58 4.67 -3.15 8.32
CA GLY A 58 4.43 -3.55 6.94
C GLY A 58 4.75 -2.44 5.95
N ALA A 59 4.34 -1.19 6.26
CA ALA A 59 4.67 -0.03 5.44
C ALA A 59 6.20 0.19 5.34
N ALA A 60 6.92 0.15 6.47
CA ALA A 60 8.38 0.28 6.48
C ALA A 60 9.07 -0.88 5.72
N SER A 61 8.58 -2.12 5.84
CA SER A 61 9.10 -3.25 5.08
C SER A 61 8.90 -3.08 3.57
N ALA A 62 7.76 -2.56 3.14
CA ALA A 62 7.49 -2.27 1.73
C ALA A 62 8.46 -1.21 1.19
N GLU A 63 8.71 -0.13 1.93
CA GLU A 63 9.70 0.90 1.55
C GLU A 63 11.10 0.27 1.37
N ARG A 64 11.53 -0.57 2.32
CA ARG A 64 12.84 -1.23 2.27
C ARG A 64 12.97 -2.20 1.09
N LEU A 65 11.92 -2.95 0.79
CA LEU A 65 11.90 -3.88 -0.35
C LEU A 65 11.94 -3.14 -1.69
N VAL A 66 11.17 -2.06 -1.83
CA VAL A 66 11.24 -1.20 -3.03
C VAL A 66 12.65 -0.61 -3.17
N GLY A 67 13.25 -0.13 -2.07
CA GLY A 67 14.63 0.36 -2.06
C GLY A 67 15.67 -0.72 -2.43
N ALA A 68 15.38 -2.00 -2.16
CA ALA A 68 16.19 -3.14 -2.56
C ALA A 68 15.91 -3.64 -3.99
N GLY A 69 15.11 -2.91 -4.78
CA GLY A 69 14.82 -3.24 -6.19
C GLY A 69 13.66 -4.21 -6.41
N TYR A 70 12.87 -4.52 -5.38
CA TYR A 70 11.68 -5.38 -5.53
C TYR A 70 10.49 -4.58 -6.07
N GLY A 71 9.65 -5.25 -6.85
CA GLY A 71 8.24 -4.88 -6.96
C GLY A 71 7.49 -5.35 -5.72
N VAL A 72 6.72 -4.49 -5.07
CA VAL A 72 5.95 -4.83 -3.87
C VAL A 72 4.45 -4.80 -4.14
N CYS A 73 3.78 -5.93 -3.93
CA CYS A 73 2.33 -6.00 -3.78
C CYS A 73 2.00 -5.78 -2.30
N PHE A 74 1.39 -4.64 -1.97
CA PHE A 74 1.10 -4.20 -0.61
C PHE A 74 -0.39 -4.39 -0.32
N LEU A 75 -0.73 -5.52 0.31
CA LEU A 75 -2.08 -5.85 0.78
C LEU A 75 -2.27 -5.27 2.18
N HIS A 76 -3.01 -4.17 2.32
CA HIS A 76 -3.06 -3.44 3.59
C HIS A 76 -4.48 -3.14 4.07
N ARG A 77 -4.63 -3.02 5.39
CA ARG A 77 -5.89 -2.57 5.98
C ARG A 77 -6.16 -1.11 5.60
N ALA A 78 -7.41 -0.80 5.26
CA ALA A 78 -7.90 0.57 5.13
C ALA A 78 -7.54 1.39 6.38
N ARG A 79 -7.05 2.62 6.16
CA ARG A 79 -6.63 3.56 7.21
C ARG A 79 -5.48 3.07 8.12
N SER A 80 -4.76 2.01 7.75
CA SER A 80 -3.49 1.67 8.40
C SER A 80 -2.33 2.48 7.80
N ALA A 81 -1.15 2.42 8.41
CA ALA A 81 0.03 3.11 7.88
C ALA A 81 0.34 2.65 6.45
N PHE A 82 0.60 3.63 5.58
CA PHE A 82 0.91 3.43 4.17
C PHE A 82 2.39 3.78 3.90
N PRO A 83 3.10 3.08 2.98
CA PRO A 83 4.49 3.37 2.63
C PRO A 83 4.70 4.86 2.32
N TRP A 84 5.75 5.46 2.89
CA TRP A 84 6.13 6.88 2.82
C TRP A 84 5.13 7.85 3.45
N ALA A 85 3.83 7.66 3.29
CA ALA A 85 2.80 8.48 3.94
C ALA A 85 2.84 8.38 5.47
N ARG A 86 3.36 7.27 6.03
CA ARG A 86 3.59 7.10 7.48
C ARG A 86 4.56 8.13 8.09
N ALA A 87 5.31 8.87 7.26
CA ALA A 87 6.19 9.95 7.68
C ALA A 87 5.44 11.27 7.92
N LEU A 88 4.22 11.39 7.41
CA LEU A 88 3.34 12.53 7.66
C LEU A 88 2.62 12.36 9.01
N PRO A 89 2.32 13.47 9.70
CA PRO A 89 1.34 13.48 10.78
C PRO A 89 0.00 12.92 10.29
N PRO A 90 -0.77 12.26 11.18
CA PRO A 90 -2.13 11.86 10.83
C PRO A 90 -2.98 13.10 10.49
N PRO A 91 -4.10 12.94 9.76
CA PRO A 91 -5.03 14.03 9.50
C PRO A 91 -5.44 14.71 10.82
N GLY A 92 -5.22 16.02 10.91
CA GLY A 92 -5.47 16.79 12.12
C GLY A 92 -4.63 18.07 12.19
N PRO A 93 -4.69 18.79 13.32
CA PRO A 93 -4.02 20.07 13.51
C PRO A 93 -2.54 20.04 13.15
N ALA A 94 -1.79 19.03 13.62
CA ALA A 94 -0.35 18.92 13.33
C ALA A 94 -0.01 18.87 11.83
N LEU A 95 -0.88 18.30 10.98
CA LEU A 95 -0.69 18.32 9.54
C LEU A 95 -1.03 19.70 8.96
N LEU A 96 -2.11 20.33 9.42
CA LEU A 96 -2.54 21.66 8.96
C LEU A 96 -1.54 22.74 9.37
N ASP A 97 -1.02 22.67 10.60
CA ASP A 97 -0.03 23.58 11.17
C ASP A 97 1.33 23.48 10.47
N ALA A 98 1.58 22.39 9.75
CA ALA A 98 2.76 22.23 8.91
C ALA A 98 2.62 22.85 7.51
N LEU A 99 1.43 23.32 7.13
CA LEU A 99 1.18 23.97 5.85
C LEU A 99 1.16 25.50 6.02
N ARG A 100 1.63 26.20 4.99
CA ARG A 100 1.68 27.67 4.91
C ARG A 100 1.07 28.11 3.59
N LEU A 101 0.26 29.17 3.63
CA LEU A 101 -0.23 29.84 2.43
C LEU A 101 0.88 30.75 1.89
N THR A 102 1.18 30.62 0.60
CA THR A 102 2.04 31.57 -0.10
C THR A 102 1.17 32.57 -0.86
N PRO A 103 1.22 33.87 -0.53
CA PRO A 103 0.44 34.89 -1.23
C PRO A 103 0.97 35.08 -2.66
N GLY A 104 0.08 35.48 -3.57
CA GLY A 104 0.41 35.78 -4.97
C GLY A 104 -0.70 35.33 -5.94
N PRO A 105 -0.64 35.73 -7.22
CA PRO A 105 -1.45 35.16 -8.29
C PRO A 105 -0.63 34.17 -9.14
N PRO A 106 -0.87 32.84 -9.06
CA PRO A 106 -1.85 32.16 -8.22
C PRO A 106 -1.38 31.98 -6.77
N PRO A 107 -2.32 31.90 -5.80
CA PRO A 107 -1.95 31.56 -4.43
C PRO A 107 -1.46 30.12 -4.38
N GLY A 108 -0.55 29.83 -3.45
CA GLY A 108 0.05 28.52 -3.29
C GLY A 108 0.02 28.00 -1.86
N VAL A 109 0.42 26.75 -1.69
CA VAL A 109 0.61 26.10 -0.38
C VAL A 109 2.00 25.50 -0.35
N THR A 110 2.74 25.79 0.71
CA THR A 110 4.06 25.20 0.97
C THR A 110 4.04 24.48 2.30
N ALA A 111 4.79 23.37 2.41
CA ALA A 111 5.02 22.72 3.70
C ALA A 111 6.22 23.37 4.39
N ASP A 112 6.12 23.57 5.71
CA ASP A 112 7.22 23.99 6.57
C ASP A 112 8.25 22.84 6.71
N PRO A 113 9.47 22.97 6.15
CA PRO A 113 10.45 21.89 6.19
C PRO A 113 10.89 21.52 7.61
N ALA A 114 10.85 22.47 8.57
CA ALA A 114 11.21 22.21 9.95
C ALA A 114 10.12 21.39 10.68
N ALA A 115 8.86 21.59 10.31
CA ALA A 115 7.74 20.82 10.85
C ALA A 115 7.66 19.40 10.28
N LEU A 116 8.14 19.20 9.04
CA LEU A 116 8.07 17.91 8.34
C LEU A 116 9.44 17.49 7.74
N PRO A 117 10.46 17.24 8.58
CA PRO A 117 11.82 16.97 8.10
C PRO A 117 11.91 15.68 7.24
N ALA A 118 11.01 14.73 7.45
CA ALA A 118 10.95 13.48 6.70
C ALA A 118 10.12 13.56 5.41
N LEU A 119 9.41 14.66 5.14
CA LEU A 119 8.49 14.77 3.99
C LEU A 119 9.23 14.73 2.66
N LEU A 120 10.28 15.56 2.50
CA LEU A 120 11.02 15.62 1.24
C LEU A 120 11.60 14.27 0.81
N PRO A 121 12.37 13.55 1.65
CA PRO A 121 12.86 12.23 1.25
C PRO A 121 11.72 11.23 1.00
N ALA A 122 10.68 11.21 1.84
CA ALA A 122 9.55 10.30 1.66
C ALA A 122 8.78 10.54 0.35
N LEU A 123 8.53 11.81 0.00
CA LEU A 123 7.83 12.19 -1.23
C LEU A 123 8.66 11.82 -2.47
N ARG A 124 9.98 12.06 -2.45
CA ARG A 124 10.88 11.66 -3.53
C ARG A 124 10.86 10.15 -3.73
N ASP A 125 10.92 9.37 -2.66
CA ASP A 125 10.91 7.91 -2.74
C ASP A 125 9.57 7.38 -3.25
N TYR A 126 8.46 7.96 -2.79
CA TYR A 126 7.12 7.64 -3.28
C TYR A 126 6.97 7.94 -4.78
N GLN A 127 7.43 9.10 -5.24
CA GLN A 127 7.40 9.48 -6.66
C GLN A 127 8.23 8.50 -7.50
N ARG A 128 9.47 8.22 -7.09
CA ARG A 128 10.34 7.23 -7.76
C ARG A 128 9.68 5.85 -7.84
N ALA A 129 9.08 5.38 -6.74
CA ALA A 129 8.39 4.09 -6.71
C ALA A 129 7.17 4.06 -7.63
N THR A 130 6.43 5.18 -7.71
CA THR A 130 5.25 5.34 -8.57
C THR A 130 5.64 5.35 -10.05
N GLU A 131 6.61 6.17 -10.43
CA GLU A 131 7.15 6.24 -11.79
C GLU A 131 7.72 4.90 -12.25
N ALA A 132 8.42 4.20 -11.36
CA ALA A 132 8.96 2.87 -11.61
C ALA A 132 7.87 1.78 -11.66
N GLY A 133 6.63 2.08 -11.28
CA GLY A 133 5.56 1.10 -11.12
C GLY A 133 5.88 0.02 -10.08
N ALA A 134 6.73 0.33 -9.09
CA ALA A 134 7.31 -0.63 -8.15
C ALA A 134 6.38 -1.01 -6.98
N LEU A 135 5.27 -0.30 -6.78
CA LEU A 135 4.30 -0.59 -5.72
C LEU A 135 2.90 -0.81 -6.30
N LEU A 136 2.28 -1.93 -5.93
CA LEU A 136 0.86 -2.19 -6.14
C LEU A 136 0.14 -2.26 -4.79
N ALA A 137 -0.68 -1.25 -4.48
CA ALA A 137 -1.49 -1.25 -3.27
C ALA A 137 -2.87 -1.89 -3.49
N ILE A 138 -3.27 -2.76 -2.56
CA ILE A 138 -4.59 -3.39 -2.49
C ILE A 138 -5.10 -3.25 -1.05
N GLU A 139 -6.27 -2.64 -0.91
CA GLU A 139 -6.89 -2.40 0.39
C GLU A 139 -7.80 -3.55 0.80
N PHE A 140 -7.86 -3.86 2.10
CA PHE A 140 -8.89 -4.68 2.73
C PHE A 140 -9.43 -4.01 3.99
N THR A 141 -10.64 -4.35 4.41
CA THR A 141 -11.27 -3.82 5.62
C THR A 141 -11.44 -4.88 6.70
N GLY A 142 -11.91 -6.08 6.33
CA GLY A 142 -12.24 -7.16 7.26
C GLY A 142 -11.55 -8.48 6.94
N LEU A 143 -11.65 -9.45 7.85
CA LEU A 143 -10.98 -10.75 7.70
C LEU A 143 -11.40 -11.52 6.44
N ALA A 144 -12.70 -11.53 6.11
CA ALA A 144 -13.21 -12.25 4.92
C ALA A 144 -12.60 -11.70 3.62
N GLU A 145 -12.52 -10.37 3.50
CA GLU A 145 -11.91 -9.70 2.37
C GLU A 145 -10.39 -9.95 2.33
N TYR A 146 -9.70 -9.83 3.47
CA TYR A 146 -8.28 -10.16 3.60
C TYR A 146 -7.98 -11.57 3.08
N LEU A 147 -8.72 -12.59 3.52
CA LEU A 147 -8.50 -13.98 3.10
C LEU A 147 -8.75 -14.17 1.60
N ALA A 148 -9.79 -13.54 1.05
CA ALA A 148 -10.09 -13.61 -0.37
C ALA A 148 -8.99 -12.96 -1.23
N LEU A 149 -8.54 -11.77 -0.84
CA LEU A 149 -7.49 -11.03 -1.53
C LEU A 149 -6.12 -11.67 -1.37
N LEU A 150 -5.80 -12.21 -0.20
CA LEU A 150 -4.57 -12.95 0.05
C LEU A 150 -4.51 -14.20 -0.84
N ARG A 151 -5.60 -14.96 -0.91
CA ARG A 151 -5.69 -16.13 -1.79
C ARG A 151 -5.52 -15.75 -3.26
N ALA A 152 -6.17 -14.67 -3.69
CA ALA A 152 -6.05 -14.14 -5.05
C ALA A 152 -4.60 -13.71 -5.37
N ALA A 153 -3.98 -12.95 -4.48
CA ALA A 153 -2.59 -12.50 -4.63
C ALA A 153 -1.62 -13.69 -4.66
N ALA A 154 -1.77 -14.67 -3.75
CA ALA A 154 -0.93 -15.86 -3.74
C ALA A 154 -1.03 -16.66 -5.04
N ARG A 155 -2.25 -16.87 -5.57
CA ARG A 155 -2.47 -17.54 -6.87
C ARG A 155 -1.92 -16.76 -8.05
N ALA A 156 -2.04 -15.44 -8.01
CA ALA A 156 -1.48 -14.57 -9.04
C ALA A 156 0.05 -14.65 -9.07
N LEU A 157 0.68 -14.71 -7.89
CA LEU A 157 2.13 -14.70 -7.73
C LEU A 157 2.79 -16.08 -7.87
N ALA A 158 2.04 -17.18 -7.68
CA ALA A 158 2.57 -18.54 -7.75
C ALA A 158 3.43 -18.85 -9.00
N PRO A 159 3.06 -18.42 -10.23
CA PRO A 159 3.88 -18.70 -11.42
C PRO A 159 5.21 -17.94 -11.47
N PHE A 160 5.38 -16.90 -10.64
CA PHE A 160 6.59 -16.08 -10.63
C PHE A 160 7.68 -16.63 -9.70
N GLY A 161 7.35 -17.65 -8.89
CA GLY A 161 8.30 -18.53 -8.18
C GLY A 161 9.42 -17.85 -7.37
N THR A 162 10.43 -18.64 -6.99
CA THR A 162 11.71 -18.15 -6.46
C THR A 162 12.64 -17.86 -7.63
N GLY A 163 12.45 -16.77 -8.36
CA GLY A 163 13.36 -16.31 -9.40
C GLY A 163 14.73 -15.89 -8.83
N VAL A 164 15.52 -16.86 -8.37
CA VAL A 164 16.98 -16.80 -8.40
C VAL A 164 17.36 -17.58 -9.64
N SER A 165 17.67 -16.86 -10.72
CA SER A 165 18.45 -17.48 -11.80
C SER A 165 19.75 -17.96 -11.14
N PRO A 166 20.12 -19.25 -11.24
CA PRO A 166 21.44 -19.67 -10.82
C PRO A 166 22.43 -18.96 -11.76
N ALA A 167 23.18 -18.02 -11.19
CA ALA A 167 24.40 -17.54 -11.81
C ALA A 167 25.46 -18.65 -11.76
#